data_AF-A0A936HPM3-F1
#
_entry.id   AF-A0A936HPM3-F1
#
_cell.length_a   1.000
_cell.length_b   1.000
_cell.length_c   1.000
_cell.angle_alpha   90.00
_cell.angle_beta   90.00
_cell.angle_gamma   90.00
#
_symmetry.space_group_name_H-M   'P 1'
#
loop_
_entity.id
_entity.type
_entity.pdbx_description
1 polymer ?
#
loop_
_entity_poly.entity_id
_entity_poly.type
_entity_poly.pdbx_seq_one_letter_code
_entity_poly.pdbx_strand_id
1 'polypeptide(L)'
;MSFRVIVLTMLAAGLIAGCTTDPEFPEKSVQVTVSDLPSLDDQANYHLWFSYPEDRANNGSTPLDKVQHGDKEYINVGAFRVGADGALVSPTGGAVTFAIPSGYNPNLVEDAILTIESSATTPSTPGARIAGGVFTGTATVGRCTLTVKSSDAFGVAIQLDSSLLRTYFLDAPTSLPVDDFMQGIWFGAVNGTAVRPGLSLSPQPLSTGNKRWTYEAWLVQRQGALVDSYISLGRFDSIDAPDSNGPGAGVGANPSEAYRIPGEDFVATGAERSLNDGSYRVVVSLQPTDISLRRPLLPLLQTREPIPAAATRQQSLPLSVNTTFPVVQVTLNR
;
A
#
# COMPACT_ATOMS: atom_id res chain seq x y z
N MET A 1 -45.18 65.48 -56.39
CA MET A 1 -44.72 65.07 -55.05
C MET A 1 -44.84 63.55 -54.94
N SER A 2 -43.93 62.79 -54.36
CA SER A 2 -42.52 62.96 -54.04
C SER A 2 -42.04 61.60 -53.50
N PHE A 3 -40.79 61.25 -53.81
CA PHE A 3 -39.93 60.26 -53.17
C PHE A 3 -40.23 58.75 -53.21
N ARG A 4 -39.43 58.10 -54.06
CA ARG A 4 -38.83 56.77 -53.88
C ARG A 4 -38.07 56.69 -52.55
N VAL A 5 -38.06 55.51 -51.91
CA VAL A 5 -36.86 54.98 -51.23
C VAL A 5 -36.73 53.50 -51.59
N ILE A 6 -35.64 53.20 -52.31
CA ILE A 6 -35.00 51.90 -52.40
C ILE A 6 -34.05 51.82 -51.20
N VAL A 7 -34.09 50.74 -50.43
CA VAL A 7 -32.89 50.25 -49.73
C VAL A 7 -32.80 48.74 -49.96
N LEU A 8 -31.80 48.39 -50.76
CA LEU A 8 -31.25 47.08 -50.96
C LEU A 8 -29.87 47.12 -50.31
N THR A 9 -29.63 46.40 -49.21
CA THR A 9 -28.26 46.00 -48.86
C THR A 9 -28.24 44.67 -48.11
N MET A 10 -27.55 43.72 -48.74
CA MET A 10 -26.99 42.46 -48.26
C MET A 10 -26.55 42.44 -46.80
N LEU A 11 -26.65 41.27 -46.16
CA LEU A 11 -25.43 40.57 -45.71
C LEU A 11 -25.67 39.06 -45.60
N ALA A 12 -24.99 38.34 -46.48
CA ALA A 12 -24.68 36.93 -46.30
C ALA A 12 -23.65 36.79 -45.17
N ALA A 13 -23.98 36.00 -44.15
CA ALA A 13 -23.02 35.35 -43.27
C ALA A 13 -23.71 34.17 -42.55
N GLY A 14 -24.36 33.30 -43.32
CA GLY A 14 -24.72 31.97 -42.85
C GLY A 14 -23.49 31.07 -42.92
N LEU A 15 -22.52 31.26 -42.04
CA LEU A 15 -21.47 30.27 -41.77
C LEU A 15 -20.68 30.66 -40.51
N ILE A 16 -20.43 29.63 -39.68
CA ILE A 16 -19.51 29.58 -38.54
C ILE A 16 -20.07 30.14 -37.21
N ALA A 17 -20.97 29.37 -36.62
CA ALA A 17 -21.04 29.25 -35.16
C ALA A 17 -21.29 27.77 -34.80
N GLY A 18 -20.38 26.90 -35.24
CA GLY A 18 -20.20 25.59 -34.62
C GLY A 18 -19.48 25.77 -33.29
N CYS A 19 -20.09 26.48 -32.34
CA CYS A 19 -19.73 26.34 -30.94
C CYS A 19 -20.52 25.13 -30.44
N THR A 20 -19.94 23.95 -30.51
CA THR A 20 -20.34 22.87 -29.60
C THR A 20 -19.99 23.37 -28.20
N THR A 21 -20.91 24.11 -27.58
CA THR A 21 -20.95 24.18 -26.13
C THR A 21 -21.29 22.77 -25.71
N ASP A 22 -20.25 21.94 -25.54
CA ASP A 22 -20.41 20.70 -24.81
C ASP A 22 -21.14 21.07 -23.53
N PRO A 23 -22.27 20.42 -23.21
CA PRO A 23 -22.98 20.73 -21.98
C PRO A 23 -21.95 20.59 -20.85
N GLU A 24 -21.73 21.69 -20.10
CA GLU A 24 -20.99 21.62 -18.84
C GLU A 24 -21.63 20.48 -18.06
N PHE A 25 -20.87 19.41 -17.90
CA PHE A 25 -21.34 18.31 -17.07
C PHE A 25 -21.58 18.90 -15.67
N PRO A 26 -22.73 18.63 -15.03
CA PRO A 26 -23.03 19.16 -13.71
C PRO A 26 -21.88 18.85 -12.77
N GLU A 27 -21.52 19.78 -11.88
CA GLU A 27 -20.30 19.73 -11.06
C GLU A 27 -20.11 18.35 -10.41
N LYS A 28 -19.16 17.59 -10.96
CA LYS A 28 -18.94 16.19 -10.60
C LYS A 28 -17.96 16.13 -9.45
N SER A 29 -18.36 15.50 -8.35
CA SER A 29 -17.54 15.42 -7.13
C SER A 29 -17.10 13.99 -6.84
N VAL A 30 -15.86 13.87 -6.36
CA VAL A 30 -15.29 12.63 -5.82
C VAL A 30 -15.22 12.78 -4.31
N GLN A 31 -15.88 11.88 -3.59
CA GLN A 31 -15.85 11.82 -2.13
C GLN A 31 -15.13 10.54 -1.71
N VAL A 32 -14.22 10.67 -0.74
CA VAL A 32 -13.39 9.57 -0.24
C VAL A 32 -13.51 9.50 1.28
N THR A 33 -13.77 8.32 1.80
CA THR A 33 -13.64 8.01 3.23
C THR A 33 -12.71 6.82 3.41
N VAL A 34 -12.01 6.78 4.54
CA VAL A 34 -11.06 5.71 4.85
C VAL A 34 -11.35 5.13 6.22
N SER A 35 -11.11 3.82 6.37
CA SER A 35 -11.06 3.12 7.66
C SER A 35 -9.76 2.33 7.71
N ASP A 36 -9.09 2.35 8.87
CA ASP A 36 -7.89 1.56 9.15
C ASP A 36 -6.72 1.78 8.18
N LEU A 37 -6.73 2.89 7.42
CA LEU A 37 -5.63 3.29 6.56
C LEU A 37 -4.57 4.00 7.41
N PRO A 38 -3.34 3.47 7.52
CA PRO A 38 -2.34 4.02 8.42
C PRO A 38 -1.88 5.40 7.96
N SER A 39 -1.43 6.24 8.89
CA SER A 39 -0.72 7.46 8.50
C SER A 39 0.62 7.11 7.86
N LEU A 40 1.03 7.90 6.88
CA LEU A 40 2.35 7.81 6.25
C LEU A 40 3.29 8.83 6.90
N ASP A 41 4.59 8.63 6.78
CA ASP A 41 5.55 9.68 7.10
C ASP A 41 5.61 10.73 5.97
N ASP A 42 6.49 11.72 6.12
CA ASP A 42 6.62 12.83 5.18
C ASP A 42 7.21 12.42 3.82
N GLN A 43 7.72 11.19 3.70
CA GLN A 43 8.36 10.65 2.50
C GLN A 43 7.37 10.03 1.51
N ALA A 44 6.11 9.87 1.90
CA ALA A 44 5.12 9.17 1.08
C ALA A 44 3.74 9.85 1.10
N ASN A 45 2.94 9.56 0.08
CA ASN A 45 1.55 9.95 -0.04
C ASN A 45 0.72 8.78 -0.56
N TYR A 46 -0.56 8.76 -0.20
CA TYR A 46 -1.55 7.94 -0.89
C TYR A 46 -2.01 8.63 -2.17
N HIS A 47 -2.19 7.87 -3.24
CA HIS A 47 -2.72 8.35 -4.49
C HIS A 47 -3.93 7.52 -4.90
N LEU A 48 -5.05 8.19 -5.16
CA LEU A 48 -6.25 7.56 -5.71
C LEU A 48 -6.20 7.65 -7.23
N TRP A 49 -6.40 6.52 -7.89
CA TRP A 49 -6.42 6.45 -9.35
C TRP A 49 -7.71 5.83 -9.84
N PHE A 50 -8.23 6.35 -10.95
CA PHE A 50 -9.36 5.77 -11.67
C PHE A 50 -8.88 5.15 -12.98
N SER A 51 -9.38 3.97 -13.32
CA SER A 51 -9.17 3.38 -14.64
C SER A 51 -10.31 3.73 -15.59
N TYR A 52 -9.95 3.78 -16.86
CA TYR A 52 -10.86 3.96 -17.97
C TYR A 52 -10.41 3.07 -19.13
N PRO A 53 -11.31 2.77 -20.07
CA PRO A 53 -10.93 2.19 -21.34
C PRO A 53 -9.97 3.13 -22.11
N GLU A 54 -8.96 2.57 -22.76
CA GLU A 54 -7.91 3.29 -23.50
C GLU A 54 -8.47 4.21 -24.62
N ASP A 55 -9.59 3.84 -25.25
CA ASP A 55 -10.24 4.61 -26.32
C ASP A 55 -11.22 5.68 -25.78
N ARG A 56 -10.68 6.74 -25.17
CA ARG A 56 -11.49 7.83 -24.59
C ARG A 56 -11.98 8.88 -25.58
N ALA A 57 -11.51 8.87 -26.82
CA ALA A 57 -11.89 9.86 -27.82
C ALA A 57 -13.19 9.44 -28.52
N ASN A 58 -14.35 9.89 -28.04
CA ASN A 58 -15.45 10.26 -28.93
C ASN A 58 -16.52 11.11 -28.24
N ASN A 59 -16.32 12.42 -28.31
CA ASN A 59 -17.41 13.36 -28.58
C ASN A 59 -17.94 13.08 -30.02
N GLY A 60 -18.72 12.01 -30.19
CA GLY A 60 -19.82 11.98 -31.15
C GLY A 60 -19.58 11.78 -32.66
N SER A 61 -18.49 11.21 -33.20
CA SER A 61 -18.43 11.05 -34.68
C SER A 61 -17.75 9.86 -35.34
N THR A 62 -17.25 8.82 -34.65
CA THR A 62 -16.82 7.60 -35.37
C THR A 62 -17.04 6.31 -34.57
N PRO A 63 -17.63 5.24 -35.15
CA PRO A 63 -17.81 3.97 -34.43
C PRO A 63 -16.48 3.36 -33.96
N LEU A 64 -16.56 2.73 -32.77
CA LEU A 64 -15.53 1.96 -32.08
C LEU A 64 -15.07 0.75 -32.90
N ASP A 65 -14.08 0.92 -33.77
CA ASP A 65 -13.46 -0.20 -34.50
C ASP A 65 -12.04 -0.54 -34.02
N LYS A 66 -11.60 -0.05 -32.85
CA LYS A 66 -10.26 -0.34 -32.30
C LYS A 66 -10.17 -0.66 -30.80
N VAL A 67 -11.10 -1.46 -30.28
CA VAL A 67 -10.77 -2.23 -29.06
C VAL A 67 -9.76 -3.30 -29.44
N GLN A 68 -8.45 -3.01 -29.37
CA GLN A 68 -7.44 -4.01 -29.75
C GLN A 68 -6.89 -4.83 -28.58
N HIS A 69 -6.82 -4.35 -27.32
CA HIS A 69 -6.21 -5.18 -26.25
C HIS A 69 -6.86 -5.17 -24.86
N GLY A 70 -7.90 -4.35 -24.59
CA GLY A 70 -8.53 -4.31 -23.25
C GLY A 70 -7.67 -3.65 -22.17
N ASP A 71 -6.72 -2.81 -22.59
CA ASP A 71 -5.82 -2.09 -21.70
C ASP A 71 -6.55 -0.94 -20.98
N LYS A 72 -6.12 -0.70 -19.74
CA LYS A 72 -6.67 0.33 -18.86
C LYS A 72 -5.69 1.48 -18.75
N GLU A 73 -6.18 2.69 -18.94
CA GLU A 73 -5.42 3.90 -18.60
C GLU A 73 -5.82 4.39 -17.21
N TYR A 74 -4.83 4.59 -16.34
CA TYR A 74 -5.03 5.09 -14.98
C TYR A 74 -4.76 6.58 -14.89
N ILE A 75 -5.68 7.31 -14.29
CA ILE A 75 -5.54 8.75 -14.02
C ILE A 75 -5.54 9.00 -12.52
N ASN A 76 -4.65 9.87 -12.07
CA ASN A 76 -4.60 10.30 -10.67
C ASN A 76 -5.72 11.31 -10.42
N VAL A 77 -6.58 11.03 -9.44
CA VAL A 77 -7.70 11.91 -9.06
C VAL A 77 -7.46 12.67 -7.76
N GLY A 78 -6.36 12.38 -7.07
CA GLY A 78 -5.96 13.10 -5.87
C GLY A 78 -4.88 12.37 -5.07
N ALA A 79 -4.02 13.16 -4.43
CA ALA A 79 -3.03 12.70 -3.48
C ALA A 79 -3.41 13.16 -2.07
N PHE A 80 -3.16 12.32 -1.06
CA PHE A 80 -3.54 12.61 0.32
C PHE A 80 -2.71 11.87 1.35
N ARG A 81 -2.83 12.28 2.60
CA ARG A 81 -2.34 11.60 3.81
C ARG A 81 -3.49 11.42 4.79
N VAL A 82 -3.32 10.48 5.71
CA VAL A 82 -4.22 10.30 6.86
C VAL A 82 -3.58 11.00 8.06
N GLY A 83 -4.29 11.97 8.61
CA GLY A 83 -3.91 12.69 9.83
C GLY A 83 -3.97 11.80 11.07
N ALA A 84 -3.45 12.29 12.19
CA ALA A 84 -3.46 11.56 13.46
C ALA A 84 -4.88 11.30 14.01
N ASP A 85 -5.84 12.14 13.61
CA ASP A 85 -7.26 12.05 13.91
C ASP A 85 -8.05 11.21 12.89
N GLY A 86 -7.37 10.64 11.88
CA GLY A 86 -7.99 9.91 10.77
C GLY A 86 -8.51 10.80 9.64
N ALA A 87 -8.39 12.13 9.74
CA ALA A 87 -8.84 13.03 8.69
C ALA A 87 -7.94 12.94 7.45
N LEU A 88 -8.52 13.14 6.26
CA LEU A 88 -7.76 13.22 5.02
C LEU A 88 -7.20 14.63 4.84
N VAL A 89 -5.89 14.73 4.66
CA VAL A 89 -5.19 16.00 4.40
C VAL A 89 -4.43 15.94 3.09
N SER A 90 -4.27 17.08 2.42
CA SER A 90 -3.40 17.18 1.25
C SER A 90 -1.93 16.88 1.66
N PRO A 91 -1.05 16.54 0.71
CA PRO A 91 0.39 16.40 0.98
C PRO A 91 1.02 17.65 1.60
N THR A 92 0.40 18.82 1.40
CA THR A 92 0.83 20.12 1.95
C THR A 92 0.15 20.48 3.28
N GLY A 93 -0.70 19.60 3.84
CA GLY A 93 -1.36 19.78 5.13
C GLY A 93 -2.69 20.54 5.11
N GLY A 94 -3.23 20.87 3.94
CA GLY A 94 -4.53 21.51 3.78
C GLY A 94 -5.68 20.51 3.60
N ALA A 95 -6.87 21.03 3.26
CA ALA A 95 -7.98 20.17 2.85
C ALA A 95 -7.63 19.44 1.55
N VAL A 96 -7.95 18.14 1.49
CA VAL A 96 -7.79 17.36 0.26
C VAL A 96 -8.89 17.72 -0.75
N THR A 97 -8.50 17.84 -2.02
CA THR A 97 -9.43 17.94 -3.14
C THR A 97 -9.22 16.74 -4.04
N PHE A 98 -10.30 16.01 -4.31
CA PHE A 98 -10.32 14.96 -5.32
C PHE A 98 -11.08 15.47 -6.54
N ALA A 99 -10.46 15.37 -7.70
CA ALA A 99 -11.03 15.85 -8.95
C ALA A 99 -10.64 14.95 -10.10
N ILE A 100 -11.58 14.73 -11.00
CA ILE A 100 -11.29 14.11 -12.29
C ILE A 100 -10.72 15.19 -13.21
N PRO A 101 -9.52 15.00 -13.80
CA PRO A 101 -8.95 15.96 -14.72
C PRO A 101 -9.87 16.27 -15.91
N SER A 102 -9.76 17.48 -16.45
CA SER A 102 -10.50 17.90 -17.64
C SER A 102 -10.27 16.94 -18.82
N GLY A 103 -11.33 16.65 -19.58
CA GLY A 103 -11.27 15.75 -20.73
C GLY A 103 -11.67 14.30 -20.43
N TYR A 104 -11.88 13.95 -19.15
CA TYR A 104 -12.31 12.60 -18.76
C TYR A 104 -13.79 12.53 -18.38
N ASN A 105 -14.49 11.53 -18.94
CA ASN A 105 -15.90 11.30 -18.66
C ASN A 105 -16.10 10.32 -17.49
N PRO A 106 -16.53 10.76 -16.30
CA PRO A 106 -16.73 9.87 -15.14
C PRO A 106 -17.75 8.75 -15.31
N ASN A 107 -18.60 8.82 -16.34
CA ASN A 107 -19.47 7.69 -16.69
C ASN A 107 -18.68 6.50 -17.23
N LEU A 108 -17.44 6.71 -17.66
CA LEU A 108 -16.54 5.70 -18.21
C LEU A 108 -15.53 5.17 -17.18
N VAL A 109 -15.63 5.57 -15.91
CA VAL A 109 -14.77 5.03 -14.85
C VAL A 109 -15.18 3.59 -14.57
N GLU A 110 -14.23 2.66 -14.69
CA GLU A 110 -14.45 1.22 -14.48
C GLU A 110 -14.12 0.82 -13.03
N ASP A 111 -12.90 1.09 -12.59
CA ASP A 111 -12.42 0.79 -11.25
C ASP A 111 -11.62 1.95 -10.63
N ALA A 112 -11.31 1.79 -9.35
CA ALA A 112 -10.35 2.62 -8.66
C ALA A 112 -9.30 1.76 -7.96
N ILE A 113 -8.10 2.32 -7.85
CA ILE A 113 -7.00 1.76 -7.08
C ILE A 113 -6.40 2.82 -6.17
N LEU A 114 -5.90 2.37 -5.01
CA LEU A 114 -5.10 3.17 -4.10
C LEU A 114 -3.64 2.72 -4.21
N THR A 115 -2.73 3.66 -4.40
CA THR A 115 -1.28 3.40 -4.35
C THR A 115 -0.58 4.23 -3.27
N ILE A 116 0.65 3.82 -2.94
CA ILE A 116 1.61 4.67 -2.24
C ILE A 116 2.67 5.12 -3.24
N GLU A 117 3.03 6.39 -3.11
CA GLU A 117 3.99 7.08 -3.96
C GLU A 117 4.94 7.90 -3.11
N SER A 118 6.17 8.08 -3.60
CA SER A 118 7.14 9.00 -2.99
C SER A 118 6.59 10.43 -3.00
N SER A 119 6.77 11.16 -1.90
CA SER A 119 6.38 12.57 -1.82
C SER A 119 7.23 13.51 -2.69
N ALA A 120 8.38 13.03 -3.20
CA ALA A 120 9.30 13.82 -4.02
C ALA A 120 8.77 14.12 -5.43
N THR A 121 7.83 13.32 -5.95
CA THR A 121 7.36 13.42 -7.34
C THR A 121 5.88 13.16 -7.45
N THR A 122 5.20 13.87 -8.37
CA THR A 122 3.87 13.45 -8.81
C THR A 122 4.03 12.36 -9.88
N PRO A 123 3.64 11.11 -9.61
CA PRO A 123 3.84 10.02 -10.55
C PRO A 123 2.91 10.17 -11.76
N SER A 124 3.40 9.78 -12.93
CA SER A 124 2.62 9.69 -14.18
C SER A 124 1.92 8.34 -14.35
N THR A 125 2.30 7.32 -13.58
CA THR A 125 1.70 5.99 -13.59
C THR A 125 1.55 5.48 -12.16
N PRO A 126 0.56 4.61 -11.86
CA PRO A 126 0.39 4.09 -10.51
C PRO A 126 1.62 3.31 -10.04
N GLY A 127 2.04 3.52 -8.80
CA GLY A 127 3.11 2.88 -8.04
C GLY A 127 2.66 1.62 -7.29
N ALA A 128 3.06 1.48 -6.03
CA ALA A 128 2.75 0.29 -5.22
C ALA A 128 1.25 0.25 -4.86
N ARG A 129 0.49 -0.67 -5.47
CA ARG A 129 -0.97 -0.80 -5.27
C ARG A 129 -1.29 -1.47 -3.94
N ILE A 130 -2.11 -0.81 -3.11
CA ILE A 130 -2.52 -1.27 -1.79
C ILE A 130 -3.90 -1.92 -1.84
N ALA A 131 -4.83 -1.27 -2.54
CA ALA A 131 -6.23 -1.63 -2.55
C ALA A 131 -6.84 -1.31 -3.91
N GLY A 132 -7.86 -2.07 -4.30
CA GLY A 132 -8.60 -1.84 -5.53
C GLY A 132 -10.07 -2.24 -5.39
N GLY A 133 -10.91 -1.74 -6.28
CA GLY A 133 -12.34 -2.04 -6.31
C GLY A 133 -13.03 -1.46 -7.55
N VAL A 134 -14.05 -2.19 -8.03
CA VAL A 134 -14.83 -1.82 -9.23
C VAL A 134 -15.98 -0.90 -8.84
N PHE A 135 -16.29 0.09 -9.68
CA PHE A 135 -17.46 0.94 -9.47
C PHE A 135 -18.76 0.21 -9.81
N THR A 136 -19.75 0.39 -8.95
CA THR A 136 -21.13 -0.04 -9.16
C THR A 136 -22.08 1.11 -8.86
N GLY A 137 -23.29 1.12 -9.42
CA GLY A 137 -24.26 2.17 -9.14
C GLY A 137 -25.12 2.55 -10.34
N THR A 138 -25.50 3.83 -10.41
CA THR A 138 -26.38 4.39 -11.44
C THR A 138 -25.61 5.30 -12.40
N ALA A 139 -26.33 5.89 -13.36
CA ALA A 139 -25.80 6.93 -14.24
C ALA A 139 -25.42 8.23 -13.50
N THR A 140 -25.90 8.44 -12.27
CA THR A 140 -25.68 9.68 -11.49
C THR A 140 -24.76 9.48 -10.29
N VAL A 141 -24.64 8.24 -9.78
CA VAL A 141 -23.78 7.94 -8.62
C VAL A 141 -23.12 6.59 -8.82
N GLY A 142 -21.79 6.58 -8.85
CA GLY A 142 -20.97 5.39 -8.74
C GLY A 142 -20.40 5.26 -7.33
N ARG A 143 -20.31 4.04 -6.81
CA ARG A 143 -19.64 3.71 -5.55
C ARG A 143 -18.70 2.54 -5.73
N CYS A 144 -17.53 2.60 -5.12
CA CYS A 144 -16.64 1.46 -4.99
C CYS A 144 -16.07 1.38 -3.57
N THR A 145 -15.75 0.15 -3.15
CA THR A 145 -15.04 -0.12 -1.90
C THR A 145 -13.71 -0.75 -2.26
N LEU A 146 -12.62 -0.06 -1.97
CA LEU A 146 -11.26 -0.54 -2.20
C LEU A 146 -10.82 -1.39 -1.02
N THR A 147 -10.37 -2.61 -1.30
CA THR A 147 -9.83 -3.50 -0.26
C THR A 147 -8.51 -4.12 -0.71
N VAL A 148 -7.66 -4.48 0.26
CA VAL A 148 -6.37 -5.17 0.08
C VAL A 148 -6.54 -6.56 -0.57
N LYS A 149 -7.75 -7.13 -0.53
CA LYS A 149 -8.02 -8.46 -1.08
C LYS A 149 -8.19 -8.49 -2.60
N SER A 150 -8.29 -7.33 -3.28
CA SER A 150 -8.42 -7.35 -4.73
C SER A 150 -7.14 -7.90 -5.36
N SER A 151 -7.28 -8.90 -6.23
CA SER A 151 -6.19 -9.39 -7.08
C SER A 151 -5.54 -8.27 -7.89
N ASP A 152 -6.19 -7.12 -8.07
CA ASP A 152 -5.62 -5.96 -8.76
C ASP A 152 -4.52 -5.26 -7.95
N ALA A 153 -4.50 -5.41 -6.62
CA ALA A 153 -3.49 -4.80 -5.74
C ALA A 153 -2.18 -5.60 -5.74
N PHE A 154 -2.25 -6.92 -5.71
CA PHE A 154 -1.08 -7.79 -5.56
C PHE A 154 -0.87 -8.81 -6.70
N GLY A 155 -1.75 -8.84 -7.70
CA GLY A 155 -1.82 -9.89 -8.73
C GLY A 155 -2.52 -11.17 -8.26
N VAL A 156 -2.66 -11.32 -6.93
CA VAL A 156 -3.17 -12.51 -6.24
C VAL A 156 -3.72 -12.08 -4.87
N ALA A 157 -4.72 -12.79 -4.34
CA ALA A 157 -5.27 -12.46 -3.03
C ALA A 157 -4.30 -12.81 -1.90
N ILE A 158 -4.12 -11.91 -0.93
CA ILE A 158 -3.39 -12.22 0.32
C ILE A 158 -4.20 -13.26 1.10
N GLN A 159 -3.63 -14.46 1.24
CA GLN A 159 -4.21 -15.55 2.03
C GLN A 159 -3.42 -15.73 3.33
N LEU A 160 -4.06 -15.40 4.45
CA LEU A 160 -3.53 -15.64 5.78
C LEU A 160 -4.33 -16.76 6.44
N ASP A 161 -4.00 -18.01 6.15
CA ASP A 161 -4.66 -19.17 6.75
C ASP A 161 -4.30 -19.28 8.24
N SER A 162 -5.27 -19.10 9.12
CA SER A 162 -5.09 -19.17 10.58
C SER A 162 -4.56 -20.51 11.10
N SER A 163 -4.63 -21.59 10.31
CA SER A 163 -4.17 -22.93 10.69
C SER A 163 -2.66 -23.15 10.47
N LEU A 164 -2.00 -22.27 9.72
CA LEU A 164 -0.58 -22.40 9.41
C LEU A 164 0.30 -21.91 10.56
N LEU A 165 1.43 -22.59 10.75
CA LEU A 165 2.42 -22.25 11.76
C LEU A 165 3.00 -20.86 11.48
N ARG A 166 3.03 -20.03 12.53
CA ARG A 166 3.54 -18.65 12.49
C ARG A 166 4.30 -18.38 13.77
N THR A 167 5.59 -18.61 13.74
CA THR A 167 6.43 -18.50 14.92
C THR A 167 7.69 -17.73 14.63
N TYR A 168 8.25 -17.21 15.72
CA TYR A 168 9.60 -16.70 15.79
C TYR A 168 10.24 -17.23 17.08
N PHE A 169 11.54 -17.07 17.24
CA PHE A 169 12.26 -17.38 18.46
C PHE A 169 13.39 -16.38 18.70
N LEU A 170 13.89 -16.37 19.94
CA LEU A 170 15.03 -15.53 20.32
C LEU A 170 16.32 -16.35 20.27
N ASP A 171 17.32 -15.84 19.54
CA ASP A 171 18.66 -16.41 19.50
C ASP A 171 19.67 -15.39 18.95
N ALA A 172 20.85 -15.30 19.58
CA ALA A 172 21.91 -14.36 19.23
C ALA A 172 23.18 -14.55 20.06
N PRO A 173 24.33 -14.18 19.48
CA PRO A 173 24.75 -14.46 18.11
C PRO A 173 24.55 -15.95 17.78
N THR A 174 24.15 -16.21 16.56
CA THR A 174 24.05 -17.58 16.04
C THR A 174 25.43 -18.23 15.83
N SER A 175 26.47 -17.41 15.66
CA SER A 175 27.85 -17.87 15.42
C SER A 175 28.68 -18.10 16.69
N LEU A 176 28.19 -17.75 17.89
CA LEU A 176 28.94 -17.90 19.14
C LEU A 176 28.08 -18.44 20.29
N PRO A 177 28.61 -19.32 21.15
CA PRO A 177 27.92 -19.75 22.36
C PRO A 177 28.01 -18.64 23.41
N VAL A 178 27.07 -17.71 23.38
CA VAL A 178 26.92 -16.71 24.44
C VAL A 178 25.51 -16.77 25.03
N ASP A 179 25.41 -16.31 26.29
CA ASP A 179 24.15 -16.26 27.03
C ASP A 179 23.22 -15.11 26.57
N ASP A 180 23.67 -14.35 25.57
CA ASP A 180 23.04 -13.12 25.08
C ASP A 180 21.99 -13.37 23.98
N PHE A 181 21.33 -14.53 24.03
CA PHE A 181 20.34 -14.95 23.04
C PHE A 181 19.14 -13.99 22.92
N MET A 182 19.00 -13.09 23.89
CA MET A 182 17.90 -12.15 24.04
C MET A 182 17.99 -10.97 23.10
N GLN A 183 19.01 -10.88 22.22
CA GLN A 183 19.22 -9.74 21.33
C GLN A 183 18.85 -9.96 19.87
N GLY A 184 18.59 -11.21 19.47
CA GLY A 184 18.25 -11.58 18.10
C GLY A 184 16.88 -12.21 17.99
N ILE A 185 16.28 -12.05 16.81
CA ILE A 185 14.95 -12.57 16.48
C ILE A 185 15.05 -13.29 15.14
N TRP A 186 14.52 -14.51 15.12
CA TRP A 186 14.50 -15.35 13.94
C TRP A 186 13.11 -15.89 13.70
N PHE A 187 12.64 -15.81 12.46
CA PHE A 187 11.28 -16.19 12.07
C PHE A 187 11.17 -17.67 11.71
N GLY A 188 11.50 -18.51 12.71
CA GLY A 188 11.55 -19.95 12.59
C GLY A 188 10.66 -20.70 13.56
N ALA A 189 10.55 -22.01 13.32
CA ALA A 189 9.97 -22.98 14.23
C ALA A 189 11.06 -23.92 14.72
N VAL A 190 11.12 -24.10 16.03
CA VAL A 190 12.12 -24.95 16.69
C VAL A 190 11.49 -26.28 17.05
N ASN A 191 12.12 -27.37 16.59
CA ASN A 191 11.73 -28.73 16.93
C ASN A 191 12.98 -29.53 17.34
N GLY A 192 13.20 -29.66 18.65
CA GLY A 192 14.47 -30.16 19.18
C GLY A 192 15.61 -29.21 18.82
N THR A 193 16.64 -29.73 18.13
CA THR A 193 17.78 -28.93 17.64
C THR A 193 17.59 -28.41 16.22
N ALA A 194 16.49 -28.75 15.55
CA ALA A 194 16.23 -28.35 14.17
C ALA A 194 15.42 -27.06 14.13
N VAL A 195 15.88 -26.10 13.31
CA VAL A 195 15.16 -24.87 12.98
C VAL A 195 14.62 -24.97 11.56
N ARG A 196 13.35 -24.64 11.36
CA ARG A 196 12.66 -24.61 10.05
C ARG A 196 12.01 -23.24 9.84
N PRO A 197 11.69 -22.83 8.60
CA PRO A 197 10.87 -21.65 8.34
C PRO A 197 9.61 -21.63 9.21
N GLY A 198 9.42 -20.55 9.95
CA GLY A 198 8.35 -20.41 10.94
C GLY A 198 7.19 -19.57 10.44
N LEU A 199 7.34 -18.90 9.29
CA LEU A 199 6.30 -18.06 8.70
C LEU A 199 5.52 -18.80 7.64
N SER A 200 4.28 -18.39 7.46
CA SER A 200 3.48 -18.75 6.29
C SER A 200 2.73 -17.51 5.80
N LEU A 201 3.19 -16.99 4.67
CA LEU A 201 2.71 -15.77 4.05
C LEU A 201 2.29 -16.09 2.60
N SER A 202 1.22 -15.46 2.14
CA SER A 202 0.80 -15.50 0.74
C SER A 202 0.46 -14.08 0.30
N PRO A 203 0.96 -13.61 -0.86
CA PRO A 203 1.62 -14.41 -1.89
C PRO A 203 3.11 -14.63 -1.67
N GLN A 204 3.58 -15.84 -1.96
CA GLN A 204 5.00 -16.14 -2.02
C GLN A 204 5.41 -16.93 -3.27
N PRO A 205 6.61 -16.63 -3.82
CA PRO A 205 7.42 -15.45 -3.52
C PRO A 205 6.74 -14.16 -4.04
N LEU A 206 7.03 -13.01 -3.43
CA LEU A 206 6.56 -11.71 -3.96
C LEU A 206 7.14 -11.39 -5.35
N SER A 207 8.12 -12.19 -5.80
CA SER A 207 8.90 -12.00 -7.03
C SER A 207 8.14 -12.29 -8.33
N THR A 208 6.97 -12.91 -8.30
CA THR A 208 6.18 -13.16 -9.52
C THR A 208 5.30 -11.95 -9.86
N GLY A 209 5.90 -10.96 -10.53
CA GLY A 209 5.17 -9.91 -11.26
C GLY A 209 4.96 -8.57 -10.54
N ASN A 210 5.19 -8.48 -9.22
CA ASN A 210 4.98 -7.25 -8.47
C ASN A 210 6.17 -6.91 -7.54
N LYS A 211 7.34 -6.62 -8.14
CA LYS A 211 8.59 -6.24 -7.45
C LYS A 211 8.52 -4.93 -6.63
N ARG A 212 7.32 -4.42 -6.37
CA ARG A 212 7.07 -3.18 -5.64
C ARG A 212 6.82 -3.41 -4.15
N TRP A 213 6.73 -4.67 -3.74
CA TRP A 213 6.46 -5.07 -2.36
C TRP A 213 7.56 -5.99 -1.84
N THR A 214 7.89 -5.81 -0.57
CA THR A 214 8.78 -6.69 0.21
C THR A 214 8.16 -6.91 1.59
N TYR A 215 8.51 -8.01 2.26
CA TYR A 215 8.18 -8.14 3.67
C TYR A 215 9.22 -7.43 4.50
N GLU A 216 8.77 -6.84 5.59
CA GLU A 216 9.65 -6.26 6.60
C GLU A 216 9.16 -6.67 7.98
N ALA A 217 10.08 -7.19 8.77
CA ALA A 217 9.87 -7.49 10.17
C ALA A 217 10.22 -6.28 11.02
N TRP A 218 9.50 -6.12 12.14
CA TRP A 218 9.63 -4.97 13.02
C TRP A 218 9.57 -5.41 14.48
N LEU A 219 10.45 -4.82 15.27
CA LEU A 219 10.29 -4.75 16.71
C LEU A 219 9.53 -3.48 17.06
N VAL A 220 8.47 -3.62 17.84
CA VAL A 220 7.66 -2.51 18.33
C VAL A 220 7.91 -2.36 19.81
N GLN A 221 8.55 -1.25 20.21
CA GLN A 221 8.79 -0.92 21.61
C GLN A 221 7.56 -0.19 22.17
N ARG A 222 7.06 -0.66 23.32
CA ARG A 222 5.98 -0.01 24.06
C ARG A 222 6.40 0.31 25.49
N GLN A 223 6.16 1.55 25.90
CA GLN A 223 6.17 1.97 27.29
C GLN A 223 4.71 2.16 27.75
N GLY A 224 4.14 1.11 28.34
CA GLY A 224 2.74 1.09 28.75
C GLY A 224 1.77 0.99 27.56
N ALA A 225 0.83 1.94 27.45
CA ALA A 225 -0.21 1.93 26.41
C ALA A 225 0.24 2.59 25.08
N LEU A 226 1.38 3.26 25.06
CA LEU A 226 1.89 3.99 23.90
C LEU A 226 2.94 3.16 23.15
N VAL A 227 3.03 3.38 21.84
CA VAL A 227 4.11 2.86 21.00
C VAL A 227 5.18 3.94 20.91
N ASP A 228 6.40 3.62 21.32
CA ASP A 228 7.48 4.59 21.39
C ASP A 228 8.34 4.58 20.12
N SER A 229 8.58 3.39 19.57
CA SER A 229 9.41 3.24 18.38
C SER A 229 9.16 1.94 17.63
N TYR A 230 9.48 2.00 16.34
CA TYR A 230 9.58 0.85 15.44
C TYR A 230 11.04 0.68 15.05
N ILE A 231 11.55 -0.53 15.17
CA ILE A 231 12.90 -0.91 14.76
C ILE A 231 12.77 -1.98 13.69
N SER A 232 13.34 -1.74 12.51
CA SER A 232 13.36 -2.74 11.45
C SER A 232 14.24 -3.91 11.87
N LEU A 233 13.77 -5.13 11.58
CA LEU A 233 14.45 -6.40 11.81
C LEU A 233 14.92 -7.02 10.48
N GLY A 234 15.01 -6.22 9.42
CA GLY A 234 15.37 -6.69 8.09
C GLY A 234 14.18 -6.88 7.15
N ARG A 235 14.51 -6.90 5.85
CA ARG A 235 13.57 -7.04 4.73
C ARG A 235 13.81 -8.35 3.98
N PHE A 236 12.74 -9.06 3.64
CA PHE A 236 12.80 -10.35 2.96
C PHE A 236 11.69 -10.54 1.94
N ASP A 237 11.99 -11.32 0.89
CA ASP A 237 11.02 -11.65 -0.17
C ASP A 237 10.54 -13.11 -0.12
N SER A 238 11.17 -13.93 0.73
CA SER A 238 10.87 -15.36 0.94
C SER A 238 10.88 -15.71 2.43
N ILE A 239 9.98 -16.60 2.87
CA ILE A 239 9.93 -17.08 4.27
C ILE A 239 11.08 -18.04 4.62
N ASP A 240 11.75 -18.60 3.60
CA ASP A 240 12.73 -19.67 3.70
C ASP A 240 14.12 -19.26 3.18
N ALA A 241 14.37 -17.95 3.11
CA ALA A 241 15.66 -17.37 2.77
C ALA A 241 16.04 -16.30 3.81
N PRO A 242 17.35 -16.01 3.98
CA PRO A 242 17.80 -14.89 4.79
C PRO A 242 17.23 -13.54 4.31
N ASP A 243 17.26 -12.55 5.20
CA ASP A 243 16.97 -11.17 4.84
C ASP A 243 17.93 -10.65 3.76
N SER A 244 17.46 -9.70 2.96
CA SER A 244 18.19 -9.09 1.84
C SER A 244 19.45 -8.32 2.28
N ASN A 245 19.45 -7.79 3.51
CA ASN A 245 20.59 -7.16 4.16
C ASN A 245 21.47 -8.15 4.96
N GLY A 246 21.14 -9.43 4.92
CA GLY A 246 21.78 -10.46 5.73
C GLY A 246 21.35 -10.45 7.20
N PRO A 247 22.04 -11.20 8.06
CA PRO A 247 21.65 -11.48 9.45
C PRO A 247 21.85 -10.31 10.44
N GLY A 248 21.91 -9.08 9.93
CA GLY A 248 22.14 -7.87 10.72
C GLY A 248 23.58 -7.64 11.15
N ALA A 249 23.82 -6.49 11.79
CA ALA A 249 25.14 -5.93 12.05
C ALA A 249 25.90 -6.57 13.24
N GLY A 250 25.42 -7.69 13.77
CA GLY A 250 26.03 -8.37 14.92
C GLY A 250 26.23 -9.87 14.75
N VAL A 251 26.15 -10.41 13.53
CA VAL A 251 26.25 -11.86 13.26
C VAL A 251 27.57 -12.54 13.69
N GLY A 252 28.52 -11.80 14.24
CA GLY A 252 29.82 -12.31 14.67
C GLY A 252 30.74 -12.61 13.48
N ALA A 253 31.79 -13.41 13.73
CA ALA A 253 32.88 -13.61 12.78
C ALA A 253 32.50 -14.47 11.56
N ASN A 254 31.43 -15.28 11.67
CA ASN A 254 31.01 -16.25 10.65
C ASN A 254 29.54 -16.04 10.23
N PRO A 255 29.24 -15.05 9.38
CA PRO A 255 27.86 -14.81 8.90
C PRO A 255 27.19 -16.02 8.23
N SER A 256 27.98 -16.97 7.69
CA SER A 256 27.49 -18.19 7.06
C SER A 256 26.88 -19.20 8.02
N GLU A 257 27.13 -19.05 9.32
CA GLU A 257 26.58 -19.91 10.39
C GLU A 257 25.19 -19.45 10.85
N ALA A 258 24.75 -18.26 10.42
CA ALA A 258 23.42 -17.76 10.71
C ALA A 258 22.31 -18.60 10.07
N TYR A 259 21.10 -18.52 10.63
CA TYR A 259 19.98 -19.28 10.10
C TYR A 259 19.62 -18.84 8.67
N ARG A 260 19.22 -19.81 7.85
CA ARG A 260 18.78 -19.57 6.47
C ARG A 260 17.28 -19.25 6.36
N ILE A 261 16.82 -18.34 7.21
CA ILE A 261 15.44 -17.86 7.31
C ILE A 261 15.47 -16.37 7.65
N PRO A 262 14.37 -15.63 7.51
CA PRO A 262 14.33 -14.22 7.90
C PRO A 262 14.65 -14.03 9.38
N GLY A 263 15.35 -12.95 9.71
CA GLY A 263 15.77 -12.62 11.07
C GLY A 263 17.18 -12.02 11.15
N GLU A 264 17.47 -11.46 12.33
CA GLU A 264 18.74 -10.82 12.63
C GLU A 264 19.27 -11.26 13.99
N ASP A 265 20.59 -11.40 14.09
CA ASP A 265 21.28 -11.73 15.34
C ASP A 265 21.24 -10.57 16.33
N PHE A 266 21.25 -9.32 15.88
CA PHE A 266 21.23 -8.15 16.76
C PHE A 266 20.34 -7.06 16.20
N VAL A 267 19.22 -6.81 16.89
CA VAL A 267 18.19 -5.84 16.48
C VAL A 267 18.67 -4.38 16.49
N ALA A 268 19.84 -4.07 17.06
CA ALA A 268 20.43 -2.73 16.99
C ALA A 268 21.96 -2.75 17.10
N THR A 269 22.63 -1.96 16.27
CA THR A 269 24.06 -1.66 16.44
C THR A 269 24.29 -0.78 17.67
N GLY A 270 25.00 -1.29 18.67
CA GLY A 270 25.64 -0.45 19.70
C GLY A 270 24.88 -0.27 21.02
N ALA A 271 23.75 -0.95 21.24
CA ALA A 271 23.15 -1.07 22.57
C ALA A 271 22.57 -2.46 22.76
N GLU A 272 23.04 -3.17 23.79
CA GLU A 272 22.44 -4.43 24.25
C GLU A 272 20.95 -4.17 24.58
N ARG A 273 20.06 -4.96 23.96
CA ARG A 273 18.62 -4.89 24.19
C ARG A 273 18.12 -6.25 24.63
N SER A 274 17.63 -6.35 25.86
CA SER A 274 16.95 -7.55 26.33
C SER A 274 15.55 -7.58 25.73
N LEU A 275 15.33 -8.39 24.69
CA LEU A 275 14.05 -8.43 23.99
C LEU A 275 12.94 -9.12 24.80
N ASN A 276 13.30 -9.87 25.84
CA ASN A 276 12.39 -10.56 26.75
C ASN A 276 12.22 -9.79 28.08
N ASP A 277 12.03 -8.47 28.04
CA ASP A 277 11.71 -7.67 29.23
C ASP A 277 10.20 -7.38 29.36
N GLY A 278 9.39 -7.81 28.39
CA GLY A 278 7.96 -7.51 28.28
C GLY A 278 7.63 -6.19 27.59
N SER A 279 8.63 -5.44 27.11
CA SER A 279 8.45 -4.13 26.47
C SER A 279 8.25 -4.21 24.95
N TYR A 280 8.52 -5.37 24.35
CA TYR A 280 8.61 -5.51 22.89
C TYR A 280 7.51 -6.38 22.30
N ARG A 281 7.10 -6.06 21.08
CA ARG A 281 6.23 -6.88 20.23
C ARG A 281 6.86 -7.06 18.86
N VAL A 282 6.49 -8.12 18.17
CA VAL A 282 6.98 -8.40 16.82
C VAL A 282 5.85 -8.20 15.83
N VAL A 283 6.13 -7.55 14.71
CA VAL A 283 5.21 -7.35 13.59
C VAL A 283 5.91 -7.75 12.30
N VAL A 284 5.22 -8.48 11.43
CA VAL A 284 5.63 -8.69 10.03
C VAL A 284 4.65 -7.95 9.15
N SER A 285 5.16 -7.10 8.26
CA SER A 285 4.35 -6.22 7.42
C SER A 285 4.75 -6.33 5.95
N LEU A 286 3.85 -5.92 5.06
CA LEU A 286 4.17 -5.66 3.67
C LEU A 286 4.56 -4.18 3.50
N GLN A 287 5.66 -3.93 2.80
CA GLN A 287 6.26 -2.63 2.61
C GLN A 287 6.59 -2.35 1.14
N PRO A 288 6.42 -1.09 0.67
CA PRO A 288 6.90 -0.71 -0.65
C PRO A 288 8.42 -0.84 -0.73
N THR A 289 8.95 -1.35 -1.84
CA THR A 289 10.39 -1.55 -2.02
C THR A 289 11.16 -0.25 -2.24
N ASP A 290 10.52 0.74 -2.84
CA ASP A 290 11.09 2.02 -3.28
C ASP A 290 10.92 3.15 -2.25
N ILE A 291 10.23 2.88 -1.14
CA ILE A 291 9.96 3.85 -0.08
C ILE A 291 10.34 3.23 1.27
N SER A 292 11.13 3.98 2.04
CA SER A 292 11.56 3.59 3.37
C SER A 292 10.64 4.20 4.42
N LEU A 293 9.60 3.46 4.81
CA LEU A 293 8.70 3.90 5.86
C LEU A 293 9.31 3.65 7.24
N ARG A 294 9.07 4.54 8.20
CA ARG A 294 9.57 4.38 9.59
C ARG A 294 8.70 3.47 10.47
N ARG A 295 7.74 2.75 9.89
CA ARG A 295 6.74 1.94 10.60
C ARG A 295 6.12 0.86 9.72
N PRO A 296 5.52 -0.18 10.31
CA PRO A 296 4.69 -1.15 9.62
C PRO A 296 3.56 -0.48 8.82
N LEU A 297 3.49 -0.72 7.51
CA LEU A 297 2.43 -0.20 6.66
C LEU A 297 1.22 -1.14 6.62
N LEU A 298 1.41 -2.37 6.14
CA LEU A 298 0.36 -3.38 6.14
C LEU A 298 0.78 -4.51 7.07
N PRO A 299 0.56 -4.40 8.40
CA PRO A 299 0.82 -5.50 9.32
C PRO A 299 0.03 -6.73 8.88
N LEU A 300 0.73 -7.82 8.59
CA LEU A 300 0.13 -9.10 8.23
C LEU A 300 0.08 -10.00 9.46
N LEU A 301 1.18 -10.04 10.21
CA LEU A 301 1.34 -10.85 11.41
C LEU A 301 1.81 -9.98 12.58
N GLN A 302 1.36 -10.28 13.79
CA GLN A 302 1.81 -9.59 15.00
C GLN A 302 1.69 -10.46 16.25
N THR A 303 2.48 -10.18 17.27
CA THR A 303 2.30 -10.83 18.58
C THR A 303 1.03 -10.31 19.27
N ARG A 304 0.24 -11.20 19.88
CA ARG A 304 -0.93 -10.81 20.70
C ARG A 304 -0.50 -10.15 22.01
N GLU A 305 0.56 -10.67 22.60
CA GLU A 305 1.17 -10.16 23.82
C GLU A 305 2.60 -9.70 23.55
N PRO A 306 3.20 -8.89 24.44
CA PRO A 306 4.62 -8.62 24.38
C PRO A 306 5.43 -9.91 24.49
N ILE A 307 6.69 -9.86 24.03
CA ILE A 307 7.65 -10.95 24.19
C ILE A 307 7.71 -11.27 25.70
N PRO A 308 7.39 -12.51 26.13
CA PRO A 308 7.31 -12.82 27.54
C PRO A 308 8.64 -12.63 28.27
N ALA A 309 8.59 -12.14 29.51
CA ALA A 309 9.80 -11.97 30.30
C ALA A 309 10.54 -13.29 30.60
N ALA A 310 9.80 -14.40 30.58
CA ALA A 310 10.31 -15.75 30.76
C ALA A 310 10.68 -16.44 29.43
N ALA A 311 10.70 -15.71 28.31
CA ALA A 311 11.06 -16.29 27.02
C ALA A 311 12.50 -16.83 27.07
N THR A 312 12.67 -18.09 26.70
CA THR A 312 13.97 -18.77 26.68
C THR A 312 14.53 -18.86 25.27
N ARG A 313 15.84 -19.13 25.17
CA ARG A 313 16.52 -19.39 23.91
C ARG A 313 15.77 -20.43 23.10
N GLN A 314 15.55 -20.14 21.81
CA GLN A 314 14.92 -21.05 20.85
C GLN A 314 13.52 -21.55 21.27
N GLN A 315 12.82 -20.84 22.16
CA GLN A 315 11.40 -21.07 22.38
C GLN A 315 10.62 -20.54 21.18
N SER A 316 9.78 -21.38 20.57
CA SER A 316 8.87 -20.93 19.51
C SER A 316 7.74 -20.08 20.11
N LEU A 317 7.69 -18.82 19.73
CA LEU A 317 6.72 -17.82 20.15
C LEU A 317 5.72 -17.54 19.02
N PRO A 318 4.41 -17.45 19.31
CA PRO A 318 3.39 -17.37 18.27
C PRO A 318 3.21 -15.95 17.72
N LEU A 319 2.96 -15.86 16.43
CA LEU A 319 2.41 -14.68 15.74
C LEU A 319 0.94 -14.94 15.39
N SER A 320 0.13 -13.91 15.47
CA SER A 320 -1.27 -13.92 15.06
C SER A 320 -1.49 -13.14 13.78
N VAL A 321 -2.46 -13.58 12.99
CA VAL A 321 -2.92 -12.88 11.79
C VAL A 321 -3.54 -11.56 12.19
N ASN A 322 -3.14 -10.48 11.52
CA ASN A 322 -3.89 -9.25 11.51
C ASN A 322 -5.08 -9.39 10.56
N THR A 323 -6.28 -9.19 11.07
CA THR A 323 -7.52 -9.25 10.28
C THR A 323 -8.05 -7.86 9.92
N THR A 324 -7.43 -6.81 10.43
CA THR A 324 -7.80 -5.42 10.17
C THR A 324 -6.96 -4.90 9.02
N PHE A 325 -7.63 -4.60 7.89
CA PHE A 325 -7.00 -4.08 6.69
C PHE A 325 -7.66 -2.75 6.30
N PRO A 326 -6.90 -1.86 5.65
CA PRO A 326 -7.46 -0.62 5.14
C PRO A 326 -8.66 -0.85 4.22
N VAL A 327 -9.68 -0.02 4.41
CA VAL A 327 -10.83 0.08 3.53
C VAL A 327 -10.96 1.53 3.08
N VAL A 328 -11.11 1.73 1.77
CA VAL A 328 -11.40 3.06 1.21
C VAL A 328 -12.75 2.99 0.51
N GLN A 329 -13.65 3.91 0.82
CA GLN A 329 -14.89 4.07 0.07
C GLN A 329 -14.78 5.29 -0.82
N VAL A 330 -15.10 5.11 -2.09
CA VAL A 330 -15.14 6.20 -3.06
C VAL A 330 -16.55 6.34 -3.58
N THR A 331 -17.10 7.55 -3.50
CA THR A 331 -18.35 7.93 -4.16
C THR A 331 -18.04 8.92 -5.26
N LEU A 332 -18.49 8.60 -6.47
CA LEU A 332 -18.35 9.41 -7.66
C LEU A 332 -19.73 9.92 -8.07
N ASN A 333 -19.96 11.23 -7.97
CA ASN A 333 -21.16 11.86 -8.50
C ASN A 333 -20.93 12.17 -9.99
N ARG A 334 -21.84 11.67 -10.84
CA ARG A 334 -21.75 11.64 -12.31
C ARG A 334 -22.79 12.56 -12.95
#